data_AF-A0AAV0MKE2-F1
#
_entry.id   AF-A0AAV0MKE2-F1
#
_cell.length_a   1.000
_cell.length_b   1.000
_cell.length_c   1.000
_cell.angle_alpha   90.00
_cell.angle_beta   90.00
_cell.angle_gamma   90.00
#
_symmetry.space_group_name_H-M   'P 1'
#
loop_
_entity.id
_entity.type
_entity.pdbx_description
1 polymer ?
#
loop_
_entity_poly.entity_id
_entity_poly.type
_entity_poly.pdbx_seq_one_letter_code
_entity_poly.pdbx_strand_id
1 'polypeptide(L)'
;SFLGLQILPLIQKYKVLHLNRTDTRLANNNQPLEIQKLRCRVNFGALRFTSQIEELGKRVIRLLRQNGPFLVLHLRYEMDMLAFSGCTQGCNMEEVEELTRMRYAYPWWKEKVINSDLKRKDGLCPLTPEETALTLRALDIDPSMQIYIAAGEIYGAERRMASLAAAFPKLVRKETLLEPSDLRFFQNHSSQMAALDYLVSLESDIFVPTYDGNMAKVVEGHRRFLGFKKTILLERRLLVDLIDRYTNGSLSWDEFSDAVKEAHATRMGSPGKRLVIPDRPKEEDYFYSNPEECLQQLGEPLFSSMR
;
A
#
# COMPACT_ATOMS: atom_id res chain seq x y z
N SER A 1 -33.49 -9.57 10.22
CA SER A 1 -32.26 -8.78 10.02
C SER A 1 -32.63 -7.32 9.74
N PHE A 2 -31.72 -6.36 10.00
CA PHE A 2 -31.92 -4.94 9.66
C PHE A 2 -32.34 -4.76 8.20
N LEU A 3 -31.72 -5.50 7.27
CA LEU A 3 -32.07 -5.50 5.85
C LEU A 3 -33.54 -5.87 5.59
N GLY A 4 -34.04 -6.93 6.22
CA GLY A 4 -35.41 -7.41 6.01
C GLY A 4 -36.49 -6.55 6.68
N LEU A 5 -36.18 -5.94 7.84
CA LEU A 5 -37.16 -5.17 8.61
C LEU A 5 -37.19 -3.69 8.24
N GLN A 6 -36.04 -3.09 7.91
CA GLN A 6 -35.92 -1.65 7.68
C GLN A 6 -35.77 -1.33 6.19
N ILE A 7 -34.95 -2.08 5.46
CA ILE A 7 -34.62 -1.73 4.07
C ILE A 7 -35.63 -2.31 3.08
N LEU A 8 -36.02 -3.58 3.22
CA LEU A 8 -36.92 -4.25 2.27
C LEU A 8 -38.29 -3.54 2.11
N PRO A 9 -38.98 -3.08 3.18
CA PRO A 9 -40.23 -2.34 3.02
C PRO A 9 -40.05 -1.02 2.26
N LEU A 10 -38.91 -0.34 2.48
CA LEU A 10 -38.56 0.88 1.76
C LEU A 10 -38.31 0.61 0.27
N ILE A 11 -37.61 -0.48 -0.08
CA ILE A 11 -37.42 -0.89 -1.47
C ILE A 11 -38.77 -1.19 -2.13
N GLN A 12 -39.63 -1.96 -1.45
CA GLN A 12 -40.94 -2.32 -1.98
C GLN A 12 -41.82 -1.09 -2.24
N LYS A 13 -41.76 -0.08 -1.36
CA LYS A 13 -42.50 1.17 -1.47
C LYS A 13 -41.94 2.12 -2.53
N TYR A 14 -40.65 2.43 -2.45
CA TYR A 14 -40.02 3.50 -3.25
C TYR A 14 -39.38 3.01 -4.56
N LYS A 15 -39.22 1.70 -4.74
CA LYS A 15 -38.59 1.02 -5.88
C LYS A 15 -37.10 1.30 -6.07
N VAL A 16 -36.65 2.52 -5.79
CA VAL A 16 -35.26 2.95 -5.82
C VAL A 16 -34.92 3.58 -4.47
N LEU A 17 -33.80 3.17 -3.88
CA LEU A 17 -33.26 3.77 -2.67
C LEU A 17 -31.84 4.26 -2.93
N HIS A 18 -31.56 5.51 -2.53
CA HIS A 18 -30.21 6.06 -2.51
C HIS A 18 -29.67 6.04 -1.08
N LEU A 19 -28.66 5.20 -0.82
CA LEU A 19 -27.98 5.11 0.46
C LEU A 19 -26.78 6.06 0.47
N ASN A 20 -26.83 7.11 1.29
CA ASN A 20 -25.83 8.18 1.29
C ASN A 20 -24.60 7.93 2.20
N ARG A 21 -24.59 6.84 2.98
CA ARG A 21 -23.50 6.46 3.90
C ARG A 21 -23.09 5.00 3.73
N THR A 22 -22.59 4.68 2.54
CA THR A 22 -22.08 3.34 2.20
C THR A 22 -20.71 3.05 2.80
N ASP A 23 -20.10 4.02 3.47
CA ASP A 23 -18.89 3.88 4.28
C ASP A 23 -19.15 3.16 5.61
N THR A 24 -20.42 2.90 5.97
CA THR A 24 -20.79 2.03 7.08
C THR A 24 -20.43 0.58 6.76
N ARG A 25 -19.37 0.09 7.41
CA ARG A 25 -18.73 -1.18 7.09
C ARG A 25 -19.54 -2.36 7.64
N LEU A 26 -19.67 -3.40 6.82
CA LEU A 26 -19.93 -4.74 7.33
C LEU A 26 -18.76 -5.13 8.24
N ALA A 27 -19.03 -5.83 9.36
CA ALA A 27 -17.94 -6.31 10.21
C ALA A 27 -16.98 -7.19 9.39
N ASN A 28 -15.68 -7.00 9.58
CA ASN A 28 -14.68 -7.77 8.84
C ASN A 28 -14.69 -9.22 9.30
N ASN A 29 -14.78 -9.42 10.62
CA ASN A 29 -14.81 -10.71 11.28
C ASN A 29 -16.24 -11.19 11.59
N ASN A 30 -16.37 -12.46 11.96
CA ASN A 30 -17.61 -13.09 12.44
C ASN A 30 -18.80 -13.00 11.47
N GLN A 31 -18.53 -12.87 10.16
CA GLN A 31 -19.55 -13.01 9.12
C GLN A 31 -19.76 -14.49 8.77
N PRO A 32 -20.96 -14.90 8.33
CA PRO A 32 -21.18 -16.26 7.83
C PRO A 32 -20.18 -16.60 6.73
N LEU A 33 -19.64 -17.82 6.74
CA LEU A 33 -18.59 -18.25 5.81
C LEU A 33 -18.99 -18.04 4.34
N GLU A 34 -20.25 -18.30 3.99
CA GLU A 34 -20.77 -18.10 2.63
C GLU A 34 -20.73 -16.63 2.19
N ILE A 35 -20.90 -15.69 3.12
CA ILE A 35 -20.75 -14.26 2.84
C ILE A 35 -19.28 -13.90 2.63
N GLN A 36 -18.36 -14.46 3.43
CA GLN A 36 -16.92 -14.25 3.23
C GLN A 36 -16.46 -14.82 1.88
N LYS A 37 -16.90 -16.03 1.51
CA LYS A 37 -16.63 -16.63 0.19
C LYS A 37 -17.18 -15.79 -0.96
N LEU A 38 -18.38 -15.21 -0.82
CA LEU A 38 -18.92 -14.27 -1.81
C LEU A 38 -18.02 -13.03 -1.93
N ARG A 39 -17.57 -12.46 -0.81
CA ARG A 39 -16.63 -11.33 -0.81
C ARG A 39 -15.31 -11.70 -1.49
N CYS A 40 -14.80 -12.92 -1.34
CA CYS A 40 -13.62 -13.40 -2.06
C CYS A 40 -13.81 -13.29 -3.58
N ARG A 41 -14.90 -13.89 -4.09
CA ARG A 41 -15.22 -13.90 -5.52
C ARG A 41 -15.41 -12.50 -6.07
N VAL A 42 -16.06 -11.62 -5.31
CA VAL A 42 -16.28 -10.23 -5.72
C VAL A 42 -14.96 -9.45 -5.74
N ASN A 43 -14.22 -9.43 -4.62
CA ASN A 43 -13.05 -8.55 -4.45
C ASN A 43 -11.86 -8.97 -5.32
N PHE A 44 -11.66 -10.27 -5.55
CA PHE A 44 -10.46 -10.78 -6.23
C PHE A 44 -10.74 -11.46 -7.57
N GLY A 45 -12.01 -11.70 -7.93
CA GLY A 45 -12.39 -12.33 -9.20
C GLY A 45 -13.21 -11.44 -10.12
N ALA A 46 -14.27 -10.83 -9.60
CA ALA A 46 -15.27 -10.10 -10.39
C ALA A 46 -14.89 -8.63 -10.62
N LEU A 47 -14.29 -7.96 -9.64
CA LEU A 47 -13.81 -6.59 -9.80
C LEU A 47 -12.58 -6.58 -10.72
N ARG A 48 -12.75 -5.99 -11.90
CA ARG A 48 -11.71 -5.83 -12.91
C ARG A 48 -11.61 -4.38 -13.34
N PHE A 49 -10.42 -3.96 -13.75
CA PHE A 49 -10.26 -2.65 -14.37
C PHE A 49 -10.82 -2.68 -15.79
N THR A 50 -10.98 -1.49 -16.37
CA THR A 50 -11.33 -1.37 -17.80
C THR A 50 -10.22 -1.99 -18.65
N SER A 51 -10.57 -2.47 -19.84
CA SER A 51 -9.63 -3.11 -20.76
C SER A 51 -8.39 -2.26 -21.04
N GLN A 52 -8.58 -0.95 -21.17
CA GLN A 52 -7.51 0.03 -21.38
C GLN A 52 -6.45 0.01 -20.26
N ILE A 53 -6.88 -0.04 -18.99
CA ILE A 53 -5.98 -0.12 -17.84
C ILE A 53 -5.29 -1.48 -17.79
N GLU A 54 -6.02 -2.57 -18.04
CA GLU A 54 -5.44 -3.92 -18.04
C GLU A 54 -4.40 -4.11 -19.15
N GLU A 55 -4.67 -3.64 -20.36
CA GLU A 55 -3.77 -3.73 -21.51
C GLU A 55 -2.48 -2.93 -21.27
N LEU A 56 -2.60 -1.71 -20.77
CA LEU A 56 -1.43 -0.89 -20.45
C LEU A 56 -0.66 -1.48 -19.27
N GLY A 57 -1.34 -1.93 -18.21
CA GLY A 57 -0.71 -2.62 -17.08
C GLY A 57 0.09 -3.84 -17.53
N LYS A 58 -0.50 -4.71 -18.37
CA LYS A 58 0.19 -5.86 -18.96
C LYS A 58 1.41 -5.45 -19.79
N ARG A 59 1.36 -4.32 -20.49
CA ARG A 59 2.52 -3.78 -21.23
C ARG A 59 3.64 -3.36 -20.27
N VAL A 60 3.34 -2.62 -19.21
CA VAL A 60 4.34 -2.22 -18.19
C VAL A 60 4.97 -3.45 -17.55
N ILE A 61 4.16 -4.43 -17.14
CA ILE A 61 4.64 -5.69 -16.55
C ILE A 61 5.58 -6.43 -17.51
N ARG A 62 5.23 -6.52 -18.81
CA ARG A 62 6.11 -7.15 -19.81
C ARG A 62 7.46 -6.45 -19.93
N LEU A 63 7.49 -5.12 -19.95
CA LEU A 63 8.73 -4.34 -20.02
C LEU A 63 9.61 -4.55 -18.78
N LEU A 64 9.01 -4.60 -17.60
CA LEU A 64 9.73 -4.91 -16.35
C LEU A 64 10.31 -6.33 -16.39
N ARG A 65 9.47 -7.32 -16.75
CA ARG A 65 9.86 -8.74 -16.80
C ARG A 65 10.96 -9.05 -17.82
N GLN A 66 11.08 -8.27 -18.90
CA GLN A 66 12.21 -8.37 -19.85
C GLN A 66 13.57 -8.10 -19.18
N ASN A 67 13.59 -7.34 -18.08
CA ASN A 67 14.79 -7.03 -17.32
C ASN A 67 14.98 -7.95 -16.09
N GLY A 68 14.17 -8.99 -15.96
CA GLY A 68 14.25 -10.00 -14.89
C GLY A 68 13.26 -9.80 -13.75
N PRO A 69 13.55 -10.38 -12.57
CA PRO A 69 12.79 -10.13 -11.35
C PRO A 69 12.83 -8.66 -10.95
N PHE A 70 11.71 -8.13 -10.43
CA PHE A 70 11.61 -6.75 -10.00
C PHE A 70 10.84 -6.61 -8.68
N LEU A 71 11.24 -5.59 -7.93
CA LEU A 71 10.58 -5.15 -6.71
C LEU A 71 9.67 -3.97 -7.03
N VAL A 72 8.49 -3.93 -6.42
CA VAL A 72 7.66 -2.73 -6.39
C VAL A 72 7.74 -2.08 -5.03
N LEU A 73 8.21 -0.84 -5.02
CA LEU A 73 8.26 0.00 -3.84
C LEU A 73 7.08 0.98 -3.90
N HIS A 74 6.09 0.77 -3.04
CA HIS A 74 5.00 1.72 -2.87
C HIS A 74 5.42 2.82 -1.89
N LEU A 75 6.02 3.87 -2.47
CA LEU A 75 6.63 4.98 -1.76
C LEU A 75 5.62 6.10 -1.52
N ARG A 76 5.00 6.13 -0.34
CA ARG A 76 3.98 7.12 0.01
C ARG A 76 4.60 8.41 0.60
N TYR A 77 5.38 9.12 -0.21
CA TYR A 77 6.10 10.34 0.17
C TYR A 77 5.63 11.57 -0.64
N GLU A 78 4.33 11.66 -0.88
CA GLU A 78 3.72 12.78 -1.60
C GLU A 78 3.36 13.94 -0.64
N MET A 79 3.25 15.14 -1.21
CA MET A 79 3.04 16.38 -0.45
C MET A 79 1.77 16.35 0.41
N ASP A 80 0.67 15.79 -0.10
CA ASP A 80 -0.59 15.64 0.65
C ASP A 80 -0.40 14.72 1.87
N MET A 81 0.29 13.60 1.68
CA MET A 81 0.59 12.66 2.75
C MET A 81 1.38 13.33 3.86
N LEU A 82 2.46 14.04 3.52
CA LEU A 82 3.32 14.71 4.50
C LEU A 82 2.59 15.86 5.21
N ALA A 83 1.84 16.68 4.48
CA ALA A 83 1.09 17.79 5.04
C ALA A 83 0.09 17.31 6.09
N PHE A 84 -0.74 16.32 5.76
CA PHE A 84 -1.83 15.86 6.64
C PHE A 84 -1.39 14.93 7.77
N SER A 85 -0.31 14.16 7.59
CA SER A 85 0.31 13.40 8.68
C SER A 85 1.17 14.27 9.60
N GLY A 86 1.62 15.44 9.12
CA GLY A 86 2.52 16.33 9.84
C GLY A 86 3.95 15.81 9.96
N CYS A 87 4.32 14.86 9.11
CA CYS A 87 5.64 14.25 9.09
C CYS A 87 6.62 15.13 8.31
N THR A 88 7.70 15.53 8.97
CA THR A 88 8.67 16.52 8.46
C THR A 88 10.11 16.01 8.51
N GLN A 89 10.33 14.73 8.77
CA GLN A 89 11.66 14.15 8.78
C GLN A 89 12.35 14.36 7.43
N GLY A 90 13.56 14.91 7.48
CA GLY A 90 14.35 15.27 6.30
C GLY A 90 13.93 16.57 5.61
N CYS A 91 12.85 17.23 6.03
CA CYS A 91 12.42 18.53 5.47
C CYS A 91 13.32 19.67 5.93
N ASN A 92 13.50 20.68 5.06
CA ASN A 92 14.04 21.98 5.47
C ASN A 92 12.93 22.91 6.00
N MET A 93 13.28 24.09 6.52
CA MET A 93 12.31 25.01 7.12
C MET A 93 11.22 25.49 6.13
N GLU A 94 11.59 25.77 4.88
CA GLU A 94 10.65 26.21 3.84
C GLU A 94 9.63 25.11 3.51
N GLU A 95 10.12 23.87 3.39
CA GLU A 95 9.29 22.68 3.16
C GLU A 95 8.32 22.45 4.33
N VAL A 96 8.78 22.62 5.58
CA VAL A 96 7.93 22.51 6.77
C VAL A 96 6.84 23.57 6.77
N GLU A 97 7.16 24.81 6.42
CA GLU A 97 6.20 25.90 6.35
C GLU A 97 5.16 25.65 5.25
N GLU A 98 5.58 25.20 4.07
CA GLU A 98 4.69 24.87 2.96
C GLU A 98 3.69 23.78 3.33
N LEU A 99 4.18 22.65 3.87
CA LEU A 99 3.35 21.53 4.30
C LEU A 99 2.37 21.95 5.42
N THR A 100 2.83 22.81 6.32
CA THR A 100 1.98 23.36 7.39
C THR A 100 0.89 24.25 6.80
N ARG A 101 1.22 25.18 5.91
CA ARG A 101 0.24 26.05 5.22
C ARG A 101 -0.81 25.22 4.49
N MET A 102 -0.39 24.18 3.78
CA MET A 102 -1.31 23.24 3.12
C MET A 102 -2.25 22.59 4.12
N ARG A 103 -1.73 22.01 5.22
CA ARG A 103 -2.58 21.38 6.25
C ARG A 103 -3.62 22.34 6.81
N TYR A 104 -3.26 23.60 7.04
CA TYR A 104 -4.18 24.62 7.59
C TYR A 104 -5.22 25.10 6.57
N ALA A 105 -4.91 25.09 5.28
CA ALA A 105 -5.82 25.52 4.22
C ALA A 105 -7.08 24.65 4.06
N TYR A 106 -7.09 23.42 4.59
CA TYR A 106 -8.23 22.48 4.49
C TYR A 106 -9.10 22.50 5.76
N PRO A 107 -10.25 23.20 5.81
CA PRO A 107 -10.96 23.49 7.08
C PRO A 107 -11.48 22.24 7.81
N TRP A 108 -11.87 21.20 7.07
CA TRP A 108 -12.42 19.95 7.64
C TRP A 108 -11.35 19.01 8.22
N TRP A 109 -10.07 19.27 7.98
CA TRP A 109 -9.00 18.45 8.57
C TRP A 109 -8.82 18.80 10.04
N LYS A 110 -9.20 17.87 10.93
CA LYS A 110 -9.34 18.11 12.37
C LYS A 110 -8.01 18.36 13.08
N GLU A 111 -6.97 17.61 12.75
CA GLU A 111 -5.69 17.66 13.46
C GLU A 111 -4.77 18.68 12.77
N LYS A 112 -4.59 19.86 13.39
CA LYS A 112 -3.80 20.97 12.82
C LYS A 112 -2.40 21.09 13.42
N VAL A 113 -2.30 20.94 14.74
CA VAL A 113 -1.04 20.98 15.48
C VAL A 113 -0.59 19.54 15.69
N ILE A 114 0.55 19.19 15.12
CA ILE A 114 1.07 17.82 15.11
C ILE A 114 2.53 17.87 15.55
N ASN A 115 2.90 17.03 16.51
CA ASN A 115 4.30 16.78 16.84
C ASN A 115 4.86 15.73 15.87
N SER A 116 5.61 16.19 14.87
CA SER A 116 6.21 15.36 13.82
C SER A 116 7.10 14.26 14.38
N ASP A 117 7.97 14.59 15.34
CA ASP A 117 8.92 13.65 15.93
C ASP A 117 8.22 12.52 16.68
N LEU A 118 7.15 12.87 17.42
CA LEU A 118 6.35 11.88 18.13
C LEU A 118 5.62 10.95 17.14
N LYS A 119 4.99 11.50 16.10
CA LYS A 119 4.31 10.69 15.06
C LYS A 119 5.29 9.75 14.36
N ARG A 120 6.50 10.22 14.04
CA ARG A 120 7.56 9.39 13.44
C ARG A 120 7.97 8.28 14.39
N LYS A 121 8.26 8.58 15.66
CA LYS A 121 8.62 7.59 16.69
C LYS A 121 7.53 6.54 16.94
N ASP A 122 6.26 6.91 16.76
CA ASP A 122 5.13 5.98 16.85
C ASP A 122 4.89 5.16 15.57
N GLY A 123 5.71 5.34 14.52
CA GLY A 123 5.56 4.63 13.24
C GLY A 123 4.39 5.12 12.38
N LEU A 124 3.85 6.31 12.69
CA LEU A 124 2.70 6.93 12.02
C LEU A 124 3.09 7.82 10.83
N CYS A 125 4.38 7.92 10.53
CA CYS A 125 4.90 8.58 9.34
C CYS A 125 5.26 7.57 8.25
N PRO A 126 5.13 7.94 6.95
CA PRO A 126 5.80 7.20 5.90
C PRO A 126 7.31 7.28 6.10
N LEU A 127 8.04 6.21 5.77
CA LEU A 127 9.50 6.28 5.72
C LEU A 127 9.94 7.26 4.63
N THR A 128 10.98 8.03 4.89
CA THR A 128 11.62 8.86 3.84
C THR A 128 12.31 7.97 2.80
N PRO A 129 12.62 8.47 1.60
CA PRO A 129 13.39 7.68 0.63
C PRO A 129 14.77 7.27 1.16
N GLU A 130 15.41 8.08 2.00
CA GLU A 130 16.69 7.78 2.65
C GLU A 130 16.56 6.63 3.68
N GLU A 131 15.55 6.70 4.55
CA GLU A 131 15.22 5.63 5.51
C GLU A 131 14.86 4.33 4.79
N THR A 132 14.15 4.46 3.68
CA THR A 132 13.77 3.33 2.81
C THR A 132 15.01 2.69 2.19
N ALA A 133 15.97 3.48 1.70
CA ALA A 133 17.22 2.96 1.14
C ALA A 133 18.02 2.15 2.17
N LEU A 134 18.16 2.67 3.40
CA LEU A 134 18.80 1.97 4.51
C LEU A 134 18.08 0.65 4.85
N THR A 135 16.75 0.71 4.95
CA THR A 135 15.92 -0.45 5.29
C THR A 135 16.02 -1.56 4.24
N LEU A 136 15.93 -1.23 2.95
CA LEU A 136 16.03 -2.22 1.86
C LEU A 136 17.43 -2.87 1.82
N ARG A 137 18.49 -2.08 2.03
CA ARG A 137 19.85 -2.61 2.15
C ARG A 137 20.02 -3.53 3.36
N ALA A 138 19.46 -3.15 4.51
CA ALA A 138 19.48 -3.97 5.72
C ALA A 138 18.71 -5.28 5.59
N LEU A 139 17.74 -5.35 4.68
CA LEU A 139 16.96 -6.54 4.33
C LEU A 139 17.61 -7.39 3.21
N ASP A 140 18.86 -7.10 2.82
CA ASP A 140 19.59 -7.75 1.73
C ASP A 140 18.85 -7.72 0.37
N ILE A 141 18.10 -6.65 0.09
CA ILE A 141 17.61 -6.43 -1.27
C ILE A 141 18.81 -6.17 -2.17
N ASP A 142 18.95 -6.98 -3.23
CA ASP A 142 20.03 -6.86 -4.19
C ASP A 142 20.02 -5.46 -4.84
N PRO A 143 21.11 -4.67 -4.71
CA PRO A 143 21.27 -3.38 -5.38
C PRO A 143 21.07 -3.43 -6.90
N SER A 144 21.31 -4.59 -7.52
CA SER A 144 21.17 -4.80 -8.96
C SER A 144 19.72 -5.08 -9.40
N MET A 145 18.81 -5.31 -8.45
CA MET A 145 17.39 -5.59 -8.73
C MET A 145 16.72 -4.33 -9.30
N GLN A 146 15.85 -4.52 -10.30
CA GLN A 146 15.03 -3.42 -10.80
C GLN A 146 13.95 -3.07 -9.77
N ILE A 147 13.82 -1.78 -9.45
CA ILE A 147 12.80 -1.28 -8.52
C ILE A 147 11.83 -0.37 -9.28
N TYR A 148 10.57 -0.79 -9.36
CA TYR A 148 9.48 0.05 -9.84
C TYR A 148 8.90 0.89 -8.69
N ILE A 149 8.92 2.21 -8.84
CA ILE A 149 8.36 3.15 -7.85
C ILE A 149 6.87 3.35 -8.13
N ALA A 150 6.04 2.74 -7.29
CA ALA A 150 4.58 2.91 -7.28
C ALA A 150 4.22 4.10 -6.38
N ALA A 151 4.25 5.31 -6.95
CA ALA A 151 3.96 6.54 -6.21
C ALA A 151 3.42 7.64 -7.13
N GLY A 152 2.76 8.63 -6.50
CA GLY A 152 2.58 9.95 -7.10
C GLY A 152 3.88 10.75 -7.14
N GLU A 153 3.76 12.07 -7.28
CA GLU A 153 4.92 12.96 -7.24
C GLU A 153 5.58 12.92 -5.85
N ILE A 154 6.86 12.55 -5.81
CA ILE A 154 7.63 12.47 -4.57
C ILE A 154 8.03 13.88 -4.17
N TYR A 155 7.65 14.29 -2.96
CA TYR A 155 7.98 15.61 -2.45
C TYR A 155 9.51 15.79 -2.33
N GLY A 156 10.03 16.91 -2.82
CA GLY A 156 11.48 17.16 -2.93
C GLY A 156 12.18 16.44 -4.11
N ALA A 157 11.43 15.73 -4.96
CA ALA A 157 11.85 15.18 -6.24
C ALA A 157 13.22 14.45 -6.21
N GLU A 158 14.13 14.77 -7.13
CA GLU A 158 15.44 14.12 -7.28
C GLU A 158 16.29 14.23 -6.02
N ARG A 159 16.24 15.37 -5.31
CA ARG A 159 17.02 15.58 -4.08
C ARG A 159 16.69 14.55 -3.02
N ARG A 160 15.40 14.27 -2.81
CA ARG A 160 14.94 13.26 -1.85
C ARG A 160 15.19 11.83 -2.35
N MET A 161 15.11 11.60 -3.65
CA MET A 161 15.34 10.28 -4.24
C MET A 161 16.83 9.90 -4.34
N ALA A 162 17.76 10.84 -4.17
CA ALA A 162 19.19 10.66 -4.40
C ALA A 162 19.78 9.46 -3.64
N SER A 163 19.52 9.34 -2.34
CA SER A 163 20.04 8.22 -1.53
C SER A 163 19.50 6.87 -1.98
N LEU A 164 18.23 6.82 -2.38
CA LEU A 164 17.60 5.59 -2.88
C LEU A 164 18.16 5.21 -4.26
N ALA A 165 18.35 6.18 -5.15
CA ALA A 165 18.94 5.95 -6.47
C ALA A 165 20.41 5.54 -6.39
N ALA A 166 21.16 6.09 -5.42
CA ALA A 166 22.55 5.68 -5.16
C ALA A 166 22.65 4.24 -4.66
N ALA A 167 21.72 3.81 -3.80
CA ALA A 167 21.67 2.44 -3.28
C ALA A 167 21.13 1.44 -4.32
N PHE A 168 20.20 1.86 -5.16
CA PHE A 168 19.51 1.03 -6.15
C PHE A 168 19.47 1.75 -7.50
N PRO A 169 20.49 1.62 -8.36
CA PRO A 169 20.60 2.40 -9.59
C PRO A 169 19.54 2.11 -10.66
N LYS A 170 18.82 0.98 -10.57
CA LYS A 170 17.78 0.58 -11.54
C LYS A 170 16.37 0.98 -11.08
N LEU A 171 16.20 2.23 -10.67
CA LEU A 171 14.86 2.78 -10.36
C LEU A 171 14.11 3.10 -11.66
N VAL A 172 12.88 2.64 -11.75
CA VAL A 172 11.98 2.93 -12.88
C VAL A 172 10.60 3.34 -12.38
N ARG A 173 9.89 4.09 -13.21
CA ARG A 173 8.50 4.51 -13.01
C ARG A 173 7.69 4.27 -14.28
N LYS A 174 6.36 4.27 -14.19
CA LYS A 174 5.50 4.22 -15.38
C LYS A 174 5.83 5.32 -16.39
N GLU A 175 6.19 6.51 -15.92
CA GLU A 175 6.58 7.65 -16.78
C GLU A 175 7.91 7.43 -17.52
N THR A 176 8.79 6.57 -17.00
CA THR A 176 10.07 6.22 -17.67
C THR A 176 9.94 4.98 -18.56
N LEU A 177 8.89 4.17 -18.37
CA LEU A 177 8.67 2.92 -19.09
C LEU A 177 7.73 3.09 -20.28
N LEU A 178 6.92 4.15 -20.29
CA LEU A 178 5.88 4.39 -21.27
C LEU A 178 6.08 5.74 -21.95
N GLU A 179 5.60 5.85 -23.17
CA GLU A 179 5.59 7.13 -23.88
C GLU A 179 4.53 8.06 -23.26
N PRO A 180 4.74 9.39 -23.28
CA PRO A 180 3.73 10.34 -22.79
C PRO A 180 2.36 10.18 -23.46
N SER A 181 2.31 9.70 -24.72
CA SER A 181 1.08 9.38 -25.44
C SER A 181 0.32 8.20 -24.85
N ASP A 182 1.03 7.20 -24.32
CA ASP A 182 0.42 6.02 -23.67
C ASP A 182 -0.32 6.42 -22.39
N LEU A 183 0.21 7.42 -21.68
CA LEU A 183 -0.34 7.93 -20.42
C LEU A 183 -1.45 8.96 -20.63
N ARG A 184 -1.62 9.51 -21.85
CA ARG A 184 -2.56 10.61 -22.13
C ARG A 184 -4.00 10.28 -21.73
N PHE A 185 -4.44 9.04 -21.90
CA PHE A 185 -5.78 8.58 -21.52
C PHE A 185 -6.03 8.64 -20.01
N PHE A 186 -4.97 8.62 -19.22
CA PHE A 186 -5.01 8.59 -17.75
C PHE A 186 -4.58 9.92 -17.12
N GLN A 187 -4.18 10.91 -17.94
CA GLN A 187 -3.82 12.25 -17.47
C GLN A 187 -5.01 12.85 -16.71
N ASN A 188 -4.71 13.51 -15.58
CA ASN A 188 -5.69 14.08 -14.65
C ASN A 188 -6.63 13.07 -13.95
N HIS A 189 -6.44 11.77 -14.17
CA HIS A 189 -7.18 10.71 -13.47
C HIS A 189 -6.23 9.94 -12.55
N SER A 190 -5.87 10.55 -11.41
CA SER A 190 -4.93 9.96 -10.43
C SER A 190 -5.31 8.54 -10.00
N SER A 191 -6.61 8.25 -9.83
CA SER A 191 -7.10 6.91 -9.49
C SER A 191 -6.83 5.86 -10.58
N GLN A 192 -6.85 6.25 -11.87
CA GLN A 192 -6.55 5.32 -12.97
C GLN A 192 -5.04 5.08 -13.08
N MET A 193 -4.21 6.10 -12.80
CA MET A 193 -2.75 5.93 -12.68
C MET A 193 -2.38 5.00 -11.52
N ALA A 194 -3.05 5.12 -10.38
CA ALA A 194 -2.89 4.21 -9.24
C ALA A 194 -3.34 2.77 -9.57
N ALA A 195 -4.30 2.59 -10.49
CA ALA A 195 -4.70 1.27 -10.94
C ALA A 195 -3.60 0.54 -11.73
N LEU A 196 -2.77 1.26 -12.49
CA LEU A 196 -1.58 0.68 -13.13
C LEU A 196 -0.57 0.23 -12.08
N ASP A 197 -0.28 1.08 -11.09
CA ASP A 197 0.60 0.75 -9.98
C ASP A 197 0.10 -0.49 -9.23
N TYR A 198 -1.22 -0.64 -9.10
CA TYR A 198 -1.84 -1.81 -8.49
C TYR A 198 -1.53 -3.08 -9.26
N LEU A 199 -1.81 -3.09 -10.56
CA LEU A 199 -1.55 -4.26 -11.42
C LEU A 199 -0.06 -4.65 -11.40
N VAL A 200 0.84 -3.68 -11.50
CA VAL A 200 2.29 -3.91 -11.45
C VAL A 200 2.71 -4.46 -10.08
N SER A 201 2.12 -3.94 -8.99
CA SER A 201 2.38 -4.41 -7.63
C SER A 201 1.97 -5.87 -7.43
N LEU A 202 0.84 -6.30 -8.00
CA LEU A 202 0.39 -7.70 -7.91
C LEU A 202 1.34 -8.67 -8.62
N GLU A 203 1.95 -8.23 -9.72
CA GLU A 203 2.83 -9.07 -10.53
C GLU A 203 4.29 -9.05 -10.12
N SER A 204 4.71 -8.12 -9.26
CA SER A 204 6.08 -8.04 -8.73
C SER A 204 6.50 -9.26 -7.90
N ASP A 205 7.80 -9.54 -7.85
CA ASP A 205 8.35 -10.62 -7.01
C ASP A 205 8.38 -10.22 -5.54
N ILE A 206 8.65 -8.95 -5.27
CA ILE A 206 8.66 -8.37 -3.93
C ILE A 206 7.83 -7.09 -3.97
N PHE A 207 6.87 -6.97 -3.06
CA PHE A 207 6.15 -5.73 -2.82
C PHE A 207 6.53 -5.16 -1.46
N VAL A 208 6.86 -3.87 -1.39
CA VAL A 208 7.21 -3.17 -0.15
C VAL A 208 6.46 -1.84 -0.08
N PRO A 209 5.46 -1.69 0.81
CA PRO A 209 4.86 -0.40 1.10
C PRO A 209 5.60 0.35 2.20
N THR A 210 5.86 1.64 2.00
CA THR A 210 6.49 2.50 3.03
C THR A 210 5.47 3.12 4.00
N TYR A 211 4.17 2.91 3.77
CA TYR A 211 3.08 3.40 4.62
C TYR A 211 1.82 2.54 4.49
N ASP A 212 1.02 2.43 5.56
CA ASP A 212 -0.18 1.57 5.64
C ASP A 212 -1.42 2.25 5.05
N GLY A 213 -1.31 2.70 3.80
CA GLY A 213 -2.43 3.28 3.05
C GLY A 213 -3.41 2.24 2.52
N ASN A 214 -4.55 2.70 1.99
CA ASN A 214 -5.57 1.83 1.38
C ASN A 214 -5.00 0.99 0.25
N MET A 215 -4.19 1.59 -0.61
CA MET A 215 -3.52 0.91 -1.72
C MET A 215 -2.66 -0.26 -1.24
N ALA A 216 -1.78 -0.01 -0.26
CA ALA A 216 -0.93 -1.03 0.34
C ALA A 216 -1.76 -2.21 0.88
N LYS A 217 -2.85 -1.92 1.61
CA LYS A 217 -3.75 -2.93 2.18
C LYS A 217 -4.44 -3.78 1.13
N VAL A 218 -4.95 -3.18 0.04
CA VAL A 218 -5.64 -3.93 -1.02
C VAL A 218 -4.63 -4.79 -1.81
N VAL A 219 -3.45 -4.26 -2.12
CA VAL A 219 -2.38 -5.03 -2.78
C VAL A 219 -1.94 -6.20 -1.89
N GLU A 220 -1.70 -5.97 -0.61
CA GLU A 220 -1.29 -6.99 0.35
C GLU A 220 -2.29 -8.16 0.36
N GLY A 221 -3.58 -7.88 0.56
CA GLY A 221 -4.58 -8.93 0.63
C GLY A 221 -4.78 -9.66 -0.70
N HIS A 222 -4.68 -8.95 -1.83
CA HIS A 222 -4.73 -9.61 -3.13
C HIS A 222 -3.49 -10.49 -3.38
N ARG A 223 -2.30 -10.05 -2.98
CA ARG A 223 -1.08 -10.86 -3.03
C ARG A 223 -1.16 -12.10 -2.13
N ARG A 224 -1.83 -12.01 -0.97
CA ARG A 224 -2.18 -13.17 -0.14
C ARG A 224 -3.12 -14.13 -0.87
N PHE A 225 -4.19 -13.60 -1.49
CA PHE A 225 -5.14 -14.38 -2.29
C PHE A 225 -4.46 -15.12 -3.47
N LEU A 226 -3.50 -14.48 -4.14
CA LEU A 226 -2.73 -15.04 -5.25
C LEU A 226 -1.61 -16.01 -4.80
N GLY A 227 -1.79 -16.70 -3.67
CA GLY A 227 -0.85 -17.69 -3.17
C GLY A 227 0.31 -17.10 -2.35
N PHE A 228 0.04 -16.11 -1.50
CA PHE A 228 1.01 -15.52 -0.57
C PHE A 228 2.27 -14.97 -1.26
N LYS A 229 2.10 -14.20 -2.34
CA LYS A 229 3.23 -13.54 -3.01
C LYS A 229 3.98 -12.64 -2.01
N LYS A 230 5.32 -12.71 -2.03
CA LYS A 230 6.21 -12.07 -1.04
C LYS A 230 5.90 -10.58 -0.89
N THR A 231 5.52 -10.17 0.31
CA THR A 231 5.16 -8.79 0.64
C THR A 231 5.85 -8.41 1.95
N ILE A 232 6.79 -7.47 1.92
CA ILE A 232 7.54 -7.07 3.10
C ILE A 232 6.77 -5.95 3.81
N LEU A 233 6.15 -6.26 4.94
CA LEU A 233 5.41 -5.29 5.75
C LEU A 233 6.35 -4.66 6.77
N LEU A 234 6.76 -3.43 6.50
CA LEU A 234 7.71 -2.72 7.33
C LEU A 234 7.15 -2.40 8.73
N GLU A 235 7.84 -2.83 9.79
CA GLU A 235 7.57 -2.36 11.15
C GLU A 235 8.23 -1.00 11.34
N ARG A 236 7.49 0.05 10.96
CA ARG A 236 7.99 1.43 10.95
C ARG A 236 8.41 1.96 12.32
N ARG A 237 7.70 1.60 13.40
CA ARG A 237 8.00 2.08 14.75
C ARG A 237 9.36 1.56 15.20
N LEU A 238 9.60 0.26 14.96
CA LEU A 238 10.88 -0.36 15.26
C LEU A 238 11.99 0.15 14.32
N LEU A 239 11.69 0.28 13.03
CA LEU A 239 12.67 0.79 12.05
C LEU A 239 13.15 2.19 12.39
N VAL A 240 12.26 3.09 12.81
CA VAL A 240 12.63 4.45 13.23
C VAL A 240 13.64 4.43 14.38
N ASP A 241 13.41 3.61 15.42
CA ASP A 241 14.36 3.48 16.53
C ASP A 241 15.72 2.95 16.07
N LEU A 242 15.71 1.87 15.27
CA LEU A 242 16.93 1.27 14.76
C LEU A 242 17.72 2.21 13.84
N ILE A 243 17.03 2.96 12.97
CA ILE A 243 17.65 3.93 12.07
C ILE A 243 18.27 5.07 12.87
N ASP A 244 17.59 5.58 13.89
CA ASP A 244 18.11 6.67 14.72
C ASP A 244 19.36 6.22 15.49
N ARG A 245 19.35 4.99 16.03
CA ARG A 245 20.50 4.38 16.73
C ARG A 245 21.66 4.07 15.80
N TYR A 246 21.41 3.65 14.57
CA TYR A 246 22.46 3.49 13.56
C TYR A 246 23.06 4.85 13.18
N THR A 247 22.21 5.83 12.90
CA THR A 247 22.63 7.17 12.43
C THR A 247 23.42 7.94 13.50
N ASN A 248 23.10 7.75 14.78
CA ASN A 248 23.84 8.38 15.88
C ASN A 248 25.09 7.59 16.32
N GLY A 249 25.40 6.47 15.65
CA GLY A 249 26.58 5.64 15.92
C GLY A 249 26.43 4.67 17.09
N SER A 250 25.24 4.51 17.67
CA SER A 250 24.98 3.53 18.75
C SER A 250 24.85 2.09 18.26
N LEU A 251 24.66 1.87 16.95
CA LEU A 251 24.66 0.56 16.31
C LEU A 251 25.65 0.52 15.15
N SER A 252 26.38 -0.58 15.03
CA SER A 252 27.11 -0.92 13.81
C SER A 252 26.15 -1.32 12.68
N TRP A 253 26.65 -1.39 11.44
CA TRP A 253 25.85 -1.84 10.30
C TRP A 253 25.31 -3.26 10.48
N ASP A 254 26.15 -4.18 11.01
CA ASP A 254 25.77 -5.58 11.18
C ASP A 254 24.67 -5.71 12.23
N GLU A 255 24.81 -5.05 13.39
CA GLU A 255 23.75 -5.04 14.42
C GLU A 255 22.45 -4.42 13.91
N PHE A 256 22.52 -3.35 13.13
CA PHE A 256 21.35 -2.74 12.49
C PHE A 256 20.69 -3.70 11.50
N SER A 257 21.46 -4.30 10.60
CA SER A 257 20.94 -5.22 9.58
C SER A 257 20.32 -6.46 10.21
N ASP A 258 20.97 -7.07 11.19
CA ASP A 258 20.47 -8.25 11.89
C ASP A 258 19.16 -7.96 12.63
N ALA A 259 19.08 -6.84 13.37
CA ALA A 259 17.86 -6.43 14.06
C ALA A 259 16.71 -6.15 13.09
N VAL A 260 16.98 -5.52 11.94
CA VAL A 260 15.99 -5.30 10.88
C VAL A 260 15.50 -6.64 10.32
N LYS A 261 16.40 -7.57 10.00
CA LYS A 261 16.04 -8.90 9.46
C LYS A 261 15.21 -9.71 10.46
N GLU A 262 15.61 -9.72 11.73
CA GLU A 262 14.89 -10.42 12.80
C GLU A 262 13.47 -9.88 12.94
N ALA A 263 13.30 -8.56 13.01
CA ALA A 263 12.00 -7.91 13.14
C ALA A 263 11.03 -8.20 11.97
N HIS A 264 11.58 -8.50 10.78
CA HIS A 264 10.78 -8.72 9.56
C HIS A 264 10.69 -10.18 9.13
N ALA A 265 11.32 -11.13 9.81
CA ALA A 265 11.37 -12.54 9.41
C ALA A 265 9.98 -13.17 9.16
N THR A 266 8.97 -12.77 9.94
CA THR A 266 7.57 -13.24 9.82
C THR A 266 6.64 -12.25 9.12
N ARG A 267 7.18 -11.13 8.59
CA ARG A 267 6.42 -10.03 7.98
C ARG A 267 6.55 -10.03 6.45
N MET A 268 6.61 -11.22 5.86
CA MET A 268 6.94 -11.45 4.44
C MET A 268 5.72 -11.86 3.58
N GLY A 269 4.50 -11.60 4.06
CA GLY A 269 3.25 -11.94 3.36
C GLY A 269 2.74 -13.36 3.64
N SER A 270 3.19 -13.97 4.74
CA SER A 270 2.77 -15.31 5.17
C SER A 270 1.28 -15.38 5.55
N PRO A 271 0.69 -16.59 5.58
CA PRO A 271 -0.64 -16.78 6.13
C PRO A 271 -0.73 -16.26 7.56
N GLY A 272 -1.85 -15.64 7.90
CA GLY A 272 -2.10 -15.11 9.24
C GLY A 272 -3.59 -14.96 9.51
N LYS A 273 -3.98 -15.06 10.78
CA LYS A 273 -5.35 -14.79 11.21
C LYS A 273 -5.62 -13.29 11.19
N ARG A 274 -6.86 -12.91 10.83
CA ARG A 274 -7.28 -11.51 10.87
C ARG A 274 -7.25 -11.02 12.33
N LEU A 275 -6.65 -9.85 12.59
CA LEU A 275 -6.70 -9.26 13.93
C LEU A 275 -8.14 -8.92 14.31
N VAL A 276 -8.57 -9.41 15.47
CA VAL A 276 -9.86 -9.11 16.10
C VAL A 276 -9.60 -8.27 17.34
N ILE A 277 -10.28 -7.14 17.47
CA ILE A 277 -10.20 -6.26 18.63
C ILE A 277 -11.63 -6.12 19.17
N PRO A 278 -12.01 -6.92 20.19
CA PRO A 278 -13.40 -7.04 20.64
C PRO A 278 -14.11 -5.69 20.90
N ASP A 279 -13.41 -4.75 21.53
CA ASP A 279 -13.97 -3.45 21.91
C ASP A 279 -13.77 -2.38 20.82
N ARG A 280 -13.05 -2.70 19.74
CA ARG A 280 -12.71 -1.76 18.66
C ARG A 280 -12.82 -2.41 17.28
N PRO A 281 -14.03 -2.81 16.86
CA PRO A 281 -14.24 -3.47 15.56
C PRO A 281 -13.82 -2.63 14.34
N LYS A 282 -13.61 -1.32 14.53
CA LYS A 282 -13.11 -0.40 13.49
C LYS A 282 -11.58 -0.44 13.33
N GLU A 283 -10.86 -0.95 14.33
CA GLU A 283 -9.40 -1.10 14.36
C GLU A 283 -8.95 -2.52 13.99
N GLU A 284 -9.90 -3.43 13.75
CA GLU A 284 -9.63 -4.75 13.19
C GLU A 284 -8.99 -4.67 11.80
N ASP A 285 -8.28 -5.73 11.43
CA ASP A 285 -7.82 -5.90 10.07
C ASP A 285 -9.00 -5.88 9.08
N TYR A 286 -8.74 -5.41 7.87
CA TYR A 286 -9.74 -5.41 6.81
C TYR A 286 -9.83 -6.80 6.17
N PHE A 287 -11.04 -7.19 5.77
CA PHE A 287 -11.20 -8.40 4.94
C PHE A 287 -10.32 -8.35 3.68
N TYR A 288 -10.26 -7.19 3.01
CA TYR A 288 -9.51 -7.05 1.77
C TYR A 288 -7.99 -6.97 1.96
N SER A 289 -7.49 -6.80 3.20
CA SER A 289 -6.05 -6.89 3.51
C SER A 289 -5.65 -8.27 4.02
N ASN A 290 -6.56 -8.95 4.73
CA ASN A 290 -6.37 -10.34 5.13
C ASN A 290 -7.61 -11.20 4.78
N PRO A 291 -7.67 -11.73 3.55
CA PRO A 291 -8.80 -12.51 3.05
C PRO A 291 -8.67 -14.00 3.40
N GLU A 292 -8.47 -14.33 4.69
CA GLU A 292 -8.12 -15.69 5.13
C GLU A 292 -9.14 -16.77 4.72
N GLU A 293 -10.42 -16.42 4.61
CA GLU A 293 -11.49 -17.33 4.19
C GLU A 293 -11.40 -17.71 2.70
N CYS A 294 -10.68 -16.93 1.89
CA CYS A 294 -10.52 -17.18 0.46
C CYS A 294 -9.48 -18.25 0.14
N LEU A 295 -8.68 -18.64 1.14
CA LEU A 295 -7.47 -19.44 0.97
C LEU A 295 -7.74 -20.95 1.11
N GLN A 296 -8.93 -21.34 1.60
CA GLN A 296 -9.33 -22.75 1.80
C GLN A 296 -9.72 -23.50 0.50
N GLN A 297 -9.62 -22.89 -0.69
CA GLN A 297 -10.02 -23.50 -1.97
C GLN A 297 -8.85 -23.98 -2.86
N LEU A 298 -7.76 -24.51 -2.28
CA LEU A 298 -6.74 -25.23 -3.08
C LEU A 298 -7.16 -26.67 -3.48
N GLY A 299 -8.38 -27.09 -3.15
CA GLY A 299 -8.92 -28.43 -3.46
C GLY A 299 -10.12 -28.49 -4.41
N GLU A 300 -10.66 -27.34 -4.84
CA GLU A 300 -11.70 -27.31 -5.88
C GLU A 300 -11.12 -26.66 -7.15
N PRO A 301 -11.27 -27.27 -8.33
CA PRO A 301 -10.65 -26.75 -9.54
C PRO A 301 -11.27 -25.39 -9.89
N LEU A 302 -10.50 -24.32 -9.65
CA LEU A 302 -10.72 -23.02 -10.25
C LEU A 302 -10.45 -23.15 -11.75
N PHE A 303 -11.54 -23.10 -12.53
CA PHE A 303 -11.57 -23.00 -13.99
C PHE A 303 -11.21 -24.28 -14.78
N SER A 304 -12.14 -25.22 -14.79
CA SER A 304 -12.45 -25.96 -16.02
C SER A 304 -13.58 -25.22 -16.75
N SER A 305 -13.29 -24.79 -17.98
CA SER A 305 -14.24 -24.38 -19.02
C SER A 305 -15.20 -23.22 -18.73
N MET A 306 -14.84 -22.03 -19.22
CA MET A 306 -15.70 -21.32 -20.17
C MET A 306 -14.82 -20.84 -21.32
N ARG A 307 -15.03 -21.46 -22.48
CA ARG A 307 -14.66 -20.92 -23.80
C ARG A 307 -15.58 -19.76 -24.12
#